data_AF-A0A924GBT5-F1
#
_entry.id   AF-A0A924GBT5-F1
#
_cell.length_a   1.000
_cell.length_b   1.000
_cell.length_c   1.000
_cell.angle_alpha   90.00
_cell.angle_beta   90.00
_cell.angle_gamma   90.00
#
_symmetry.space_group_name_H-M   'P 1'
#
loop_
_entity.id
_entity.type
_entity.pdbx_description
1 polymer ?
#
loop_
_entity_poly.entity_id
_entity_poly.type
_entity_poly.pdbx_seq_one_letter_code
_entity_poly.pdbx_strand_id
1 'polypeptide(L)'
;YSARSDSATGLELTVIAAVLLGGISIFGGRGTIVGAISGVLVISSVTYALRLQRVPDVVLIIITGSLLIVSVVGPSVFAALKQRQYSRRVRRSIPRD
;
A
#
# COMPACT_ATOMS: atom_id res chain seq x y z
N TYR A 1 -20.60 28.96 -5.31
CA TYR A 1 -19.76 27.93 -5.95
C TYR A 1 -19.50 26.90 -4.87
N SER A 2 -20.09 25.72 -5.05
CA SER A 2 -20.11 24.58 -4.14
C SER A 2 -18.76 24.41 -3.44
N ALA A 3 -18.78 24.30 -2.12
CA ALA A 3 -17.68 23.70 -1.38
C ALA A 3 -17.26 22.44 -2.15
N ARG A 4 -15.98 22.34 -2.47
CA ARG A 4 -15.41 21.27 -3.28
C ARG A 4 -15.44 19.99 -2.43
N SER A 5 -16.63 19.43 -2.22
CA SER A 5 -16.88 18.07 -1.72
C SER A 5 -16.16 17.04 -2.57
N ASP A 6 -15.81 17.43 -3.80
CA ASP A 6 -15.00 16.67 -4.74
C ASP A 6 -13.49 16.68 -4.45
N SER A 7 -13.01 17.39 -3.42
CA SER A 7 -11.57 17.40 -3.08
C SER A 7 -11.12 16.07 -2.47
N ALA A 8 -12.05 15.31 -1.86
CA ALA A 8 -11.78 14.01 -1.27
C ALA A 8 -12.05 12.85 -2.26
N THR A 9 -13.01 13.02 -3.17
CA THR A 9 -13.29 12.04 -4.23
C THR A 9 -12.09 11.96 -5.18
N GLY A 10 -11.40 10.83 -5.16
CA GLY A 10 -10.16 10.60 -5.91
C GLY A 10 -8.90 10.54 -5.05
N LEU A 11 -8.91 11.09 -3.83
CA LEU A 11 -7.84 10.87 -2.84
C LEU A 11 -7.97 9.51 -2.16
N GLU A 12 -9.18 8.99 -2.00
CA GLU A 12 -9.45 7.70 -1.34
C GLU A 12 -8.58 6.57 -1.90
N LEU A 13 -8.60 6.39 -3.23
CA LEU A 13 -7.82 5.34 -3.90
C LEU A 13 -6.31 5.55 -3.70
N THR A 14 -5.86 6.80 -3.74
CA THR A 14 -4.45 7.18 -3.57
C THR A 14 -3.98 6.94 -2.12
N VAL A 15 -4.84 7.20 -1.14
CA VAL A 15 -4.56 6.94 0.27
C VAL A 15 -4.50 5.43 0.52
N ILE A 16 -5.46 4.66 -0.01
CA ILE A 16 -5.44 3.20 0.10
C ILE A 16 -4.16 2.64 -0.54
N ALA A 17 -3.79 3.12 -1.74
CA ALA A 17 -2.52 2.79 -2.40
C ALA A 17 -1.30 2.98 -1.50
N ALA A 18 -1.19 4.17 -0.92
CA ALA A 18 -0.06 4.57 -0.10
C ALA A 18 0.10 3.71 1.15
N VAL A 19 -1.02 3.43 1.82
CA VAL A 19 -1.05 2.64 3.05
C VAL A 19 -0.69 1.17 2.77
N LEU A 20 -1.14 0.62 1.63
CA LEU A 20 -0.78 -0.72 1.18
C LEU A 20 0.70 -0.82 0.75
N LEU A 21 1.24 0.23 0.13
CA LEU A 21 2.67 0.35 -0.18
C LEU A 21 3.50 0.37 1.09
N GLY A 22 2.97 0.98 2.16
CA GLY A 22 3.50 0.92 3.51
C GLY A 22 3.50 -0.46 4.18
N GLY A 23 2.98 -1.50 3.52
CA GLY A 23 2.97 -2.88 4.02
C GLY A 23 1.82 -3.20 4.98
N ILE A 24 0.77 -2.39 4.99
CA ILE A 24 -0.46 -2.68 5.74
C ILE A 24 -1.32 -3.67 4.95
N SER A 25 -1.86 -4.67 5.64
CA SER A 25 -2.77 -5.65 5.04
C SER A 25 -4.22 -5.14 5.02
N ILE A 26 -4.91 -5.34 3.89
CA ILE A 26 -6.36 -5.07 3.76
C ILE A 26 -7.17 -6.03 4.65
N PHE A 27 -6.72 -7.28 4.74
CA PHE A 27 -7.40 -8.35 5.49
C PHE A 27 -7.17 -8.30 7.01
N GLY A 28 -6.37 -7.35 7.49
CA GLY A 28 -6.10 -7.17 8.91
C GLY A 28 -5.08 -8.15 9.50
N GLY A 29 -4.58 -7.81 10.70
CA GLY A 29 -3.64 -8.64 11.47
C GLY A 29 -2.16 -8.46 11.13
N ARG A 30 -1.81 -7.67 10.10
CA ARG A 30 -0.42 -7.34 9.72
C ARG A 30 -0.29 -5.91 9.19
N GLY A 31 0.70 -5.17 9.68
CA GLY A 31 0.99 -3.78 9.30
C GLY A 31 1.36 -2.94 10.52
N THR A 32 2.13 -1.86 10.33
CA THR A 32 2.48 -0.91 11.39
C THR A 32 2.14 0.51 10.96
N ILE A 33 1.80 1.37 11.92
CA ILE A 33 1.54 2.80 11.66
C ILE A 33 2.77 3.47 11.02
N VAL A 34 3.97 3.08 11.45
CA VAL A 34 5.23 3.57 10.88
C VAL A 34 5.35 3.23 9.40
N GLY A 35 4.94 2.02 8.99
CA GLY A 35 4.86 1.63 7.59
C GLY A 35 3.83 2.45 6.81
N ALA A 36 2.66 2.74 7.39
CA ALA A 36 1.66 3.62 6.78
C ALA A 36 2.25 4.99 6.43
N ILE A 37 2.91 5.60 7.41
CA ILE A 37 3.47 6.94 7.29
C ILE A 37 4.56 6.98 6.22
N SER A 38 5.43 5.97 6.16
CA SER A 38 6.46 5.90 5.13
C SER A 38 5.85 5.73 3.73
N GLY A 39 4.80 4.92 3.59
CA GLY A 39 4.08 4.75 2.32
C GLY A 39 3.40 6.04 1.83
N VAL A 40 2.75 6.77 2.74
CA VAL A 40 2.15 8.09 2.44
C VAL A 40 3.20 9.12 2.06
N LEU A 41 4.34 9.15 2.75
CA LEU A 41 5.47 10.03 2.41
C LEU A 41 5.95 9.79 0.98
N VAL A 42 6.16 8.52 0.59
CA VAL A 42 6.60 8.17 -0.76
C VAL A 42 5.59 8.64 -1.82
N ILE A 43 4.32 8.30 -1.66
CA ILE A 43 3.27 8.70 -2.63
C ILE A 43 3.14 10.23 -2.69
N SER A 44 3.21 10.91 -1.56
CA SER A 44 3.12 12.38 -1.48
C SER A 44 4.32 13.04 -2.18
N SER A 45 5.54 12.55 -1.96
CA SER A 45 6.74 13.04 -2.64
C SER A 45 6.68 12.85 -4.16
N VAL A 46 6.23 11.68 -4.64
CA VAL A 46 6.07 11.41 -6.07
C VAL A 46 5.02 12.35 -6.68
N THR A 47 3.88 12.47 -6.03
CA THR A 47 2.78 13.36 -6.48
C THR A 47 3.26 14.81 -6.54
N TYR A 48 4.00 15.27 -5.53
CA TYR A 48 4.57 16.61 -5.48
C TYR A 48 5.58 16.84 -6.62
N ALA A 49 6.49 15.89 -6.85
CA ALA A 49 7.49 15.97 -7.91
C ALA A 49 6.87 16.01 -9.31
N LEU A 50 5.84 15.18 -9.57
CA LEU A 50 5.14 15.14 -10.86
C LEU A 50 4.35 16.43 -11.13
N ARG A 51 3.72 17.00 -10.09
CA ARG A 51 3.03 18.30 -10.20
C ARG A 51 4.00 19.43 -10.52
N LEU A 52 5.20 19.41 -9.94
CA LEU A 52 6.24 20.40 -10.23
C LEU A 52 6.67 20.36 -11.70
N GLN A 53 6.70 19.18 -12.31
CA GLN A 53 6.99 19.00 -13.74
C GLN A 53 5.84 19.40 -14.68
N ARG A 54 4.72 19.96 -14.16
CA ARG A 54 3.51 20.30 -14.93
C ARG A 54 2.96 19.13 -15.75
N VAL A 55 3.11 17.92 -15.23
CA VAL A 55 2.59 16.71 -15.86
C VAL A 55 1.05 16.72 -15.77
N PRO A 56 0.32 16.38 -16.86
CA PRO A 56 -1.15 16.34 -16.82
C PRO A 56 -1.68 15.28 -15.86
N ASP A 57 -2.81 15.57 -15.19
CA ASP A 57 -3.39 14.74 -14.12
C ASP A 57 -3.71 13.30 -14.55
N VAL A 58 -4.00 13.07 -15.84
CA VAL A 58 -4.21 11.72 -16.40
C VAL A 58 -3.00 10.82 -16.17
N VAL A 59 -1.79 11.36 -16.29
CA VAL A 59 -0.55 10.59 -16.07
C VAL A 59 -0.39 10.27 -14.58
N LEU A 60 -0.83 11.16 -13.70
CA LEU A 60 -0.81 10.94 -12.25
C LEU A 60 -1.73 9.78 -11.86
N ILE A 61 -2.91 9.68 -12.48
CA ILE A 61 -3.83 8.54 -12.31
C ILE A 61 -3.19 7.23 -12.78
N ILE A 62 -2.56 7.23 -13.96
CA ILE A 62 -1.88 6.04 -14.51
C ILE A 62 -0.72 5.60 -13.61
N ILE A 63 0.08 6.55 -13.12
CA ILE A 63 1.19 6.27 -12.19
C ILE A 63 0.68 5.74 -10.86
N THR A 64 -0.39 6.32 -10.31
CA THR A 64 -0.97 5.87 -9.04
C THR A 64 -1.57 4.48 -9.17
N GLY A 65 -2.30 4.20 -10.26
CA GLY A 65 -2.83 2.88 -10.56
C GLY A 65 -1.74 1.82 -10.75
N SER A 66 -0.68 2.16 -11.47
CA SER A 66 0.45 1.22 -11.65
C SER A 66 1.21 0.98 -10.35
N LEU A 67 1.43 2.02 -9.53
CA LEU A 67 1.99 1.89 -8.17
C LEU A 67 1.14 1.00 -7.29
N LEU A 68 -0.20 1.09 -7.37
CA LEU A 68 -1.11 0.20 -6.66
C LEU A 68 -0.92 -1.26 -7.04
N ILE A 69 -0.89 -1.54 -8.35
CA ILE A 69 -0.71 -2.90 -8.85
C ILE A 69 0.63 -3.46 -8.37
N VAL A 70 1.71 -2.69 -8.52
CA VAL A 70 3.05 -3.10 -8.06
C VAL A 70 3.07 -3.30 -6.54
N SER A 71 2.44 -2.40 -5.79
CA SER A 71 2.35 -2.45 -4.34
C SER A 71 1.57 -3.66 -3.83
N VAL A 72 0.59 -4.16 -4.58
CA VAL A 72 -0.21 -5.32 -4.18
C VAL A 72 0.44 -6.62 -4.66
N VAL A 73 0.91 -6.64 -5.91
CA VAL A 73 1.50 -7.82 -6.53
C VAL A 73 2.91 -8.12 -6.01
N GLY A 74 3.75 -7.09 -5.82
CA GLY A 74 5.11 -7.24 -5.31
C GLY A 74 5.20 -8.03 -3.99
N PRO A 75 4.53 -7.59 -2.92
CA PRO A 75 4.58 -8.29 -1.64
C PRO A 75 3.78 -9.61 -1.64
N SER A 76 2.73 -9.77 -2.46
CA SER A 76 2.02 -11.06 -2.54
C SER A 76 2.89 -12.15 -3.17
N VAL A 77 3.68 -11.82 -4.18
CA VAL A 77 4.70 -12.73 -4.75
C VAL A 77 5.79 -13.04 -3.71
N PHE A 78 6.29 -12.03 -3.01
CA PHE A 78 7.33 -12.22 -1.99
C PHE A 78 6.82 -13.02 -0.78
N ALA A 79 5.56 -12.81 -0.38
CA ALA A 79 4.91 -13.55 0.69
C ALA A 79 4.60 -15.00 0.30
N ALA A 80 4.21 -15.27 -0.95
CA ALA A 80 4.01 -16.62 -1.46
C ALA A 80 5.31 -17.45 -1.37
N LEU A 81 6.45 -16.82 -1.65
CA LEU A 81 7.77 -17.45 -1.47
C LEU A 81 8.10 -17.65 0.02
N LYS A 82 7.75 -16.70 0.88
CA LYS A 82 8.02 -16.75 2.34
C LYS A 82 7.06 -17.68 3.10
N GLN A 83 5.90 -18.02 2.55
CA GLN A 83 4.88 -18.86 3.18
C GLN A 83 5.35 -20.30 3.44
N ARG A 84 6.43 -20.75 2.78
CA ARG A 84 7.10 -22.02 3.09
C ARG A 84 7.73 -22.08 4.49
N GLN A 85 7.94 -20.95 5.16
CA GLN A 85 8.64 -20.92 6.45
C GLN A 85 7.73 -20.89 7.69
N TYR A 86 6.43 -20.57 7.56
CA TYR A 86 5.55 -20.51 8.74
C TYR A 86 4.99 -21.88 9.17
N SER A 87 4.82 -22.82 8.24
CA SER A 87 4.28 -24.16 8.53
C SER A 87 5.21 -25.08 9.36
N ARG A 88 6.38 -24.61 9.80
CA ARG A 88 7.30 -25.41 10.64
C ARG A 88 7.19 -25.15 12.14
N ARG A 89 6.48 -24.12 12.61
CA ARG A 89 6.44 -23.75 14.05
C ARG A 89 5.24 -24.28 14.84
N VAL A 90 4.18 -24.76 14.19
CA VAL A 90 2.94 -25.21 14.87
C VAL A 90 2.95 -26.70 15.25
N ARG A 91 3.99 -27.47 14.90
CA ARG A 91 4.07 -28.92 15.18
C ARG A 91 4.92 -29.29 16.42
N ARG A 92 5.02 -28.40 17.42
CA ARG A 92 5.93 -28.64 18.56
C ARG A 92 5.35 -28.46 19.97
N SER A 93 4.06 -28.20 20.15
CA SER A 93 3.47 -28.02 21.48
C SER A 93 2.32 -28.98 21.77
N ILE A 94 2.49 -30.27 21.48
CA ILE A 94 1.66 -31.31 22.12
C ILE A 94 2.54 -31.98 23.17
N PRO A 95 2.48 -31.54 24.44
CA PRO A 95 2.97 -32.34 25.55
C PRO A 95 2.10 -33.60 25.63
N ARG A 96 2.74 -34.76 25.52
CA ARG A 96 2.50 -35.84 26.49
C ARG A 96 3.19 -35.29 27.75
N ASP A 97 2.56 -35.18 28.91
CA ASP A 97 2.06 -36.24 29.80
C ASP A 97 1.08 -35.62 30.81
#